data_AF-A0A355RP56-F1
#
_entry.id   AF-A0A355RP56-F1
#
_cell.length_a   1.000
_cell.length_b   1.000
_cell.length_c   1.000
_cell.angle_alpha   90.00
_cell.angle_beta   90.00
_cell.angle_gamma   90.00
#
_symmetry.space_group_name_H-M   'P 1'
#
loop_
_entity.id
_entity.type
_entity.pdbx_description
1 polymer ?
#
loop_
_entity_poly.entity_id
_entity_poly.type
_entity_poly.pdbx_seq_one_letter_code
_entity_poly.pdbx_strand_id
1 'polypeptide(L)' 'MDKREEKTLRSVYESFSILLKEKGYGKISAKDLIEKANISRSTFYAHFKSIKDVLSSF' A
#
# COMPACT_ATOMS: atom_id res chain seq x y z
N MET A 1 -7.77 4.99 17.84
CA MET A 1 -7.33 4.70 16.45
C MET A 1 -8.40 5.20 15.51
N ASP A 2 -8.02 6.01 14.52
CA ASP A 2 -8.96 6.65 13.60
C ASP A 2 -9.48 5.61 12.59
N LYS A 3 -10.80 5.48 12.44
CA LYS A 3 -11.41 4.53 11.47
C LYS A 3 -10.95 4.77 10.04
N ARG A 4 -10.53 6.00 9.71
CA ARG A 4 -9.99 6.34 8.39
C ARG A 4 -8.61 5.73 8.16
N GLU A 5 -7.80 5.68 9.21
CA GLU A 5 -6.47 5.09 9.15
C GLU A 5 -6.55 3.58 8.93
N GLU A 6 -7.39 2.86 9.69
CA GLU A 6 -7.62 1.43 9.49
C GLU A 6 -8.10 1.10 8.06
N LYS A 7 -8.98 1.93 7.49
CA LYS A 7 -9.48 1.74 6.13
C LYS A 7 -8.36 1.89 5.09
N THR A 8 -7.50 2.89 5.26
CA THR A 8 -6.33 3.11 4.40
C THR A 8 -5.39 1.91 4.49
N LEU A 9 -5.03 1.48 5.70
CA LEU A 9 -4.13 0.35 5.92
C LEU A 9 -4.66 -0.94 5.27
N ARG A 10 -5.94 -1.26 5.48
CA ARG A 10 -6.59 -2.40 4.82
C ARG A 10 -6.49 -2.33 3.30
N SER A 11 -6.86 -1.19 2.72
CA SER A 11 -6.83 -1.02 1.25
C SER A 11 -5.42 -1.21 0.68
N VAL A 12 -4.41 -0.68 1.38
CA VAL A 12 -3.00 -0.84 1.00
C VAL A 12 -2.57 -2.30 1.09
N TYR A 13 -2.87 -2.99 2.18
CA TYR A 13 -2.47 -4.40 2.34
C TYR A 13 -3.16 -5.34 1.36
N GLU A 14 -4.46 -5.17 1.12
CA GLU A 14 -5.18 -5.95 0.11
C GLU A 14 -4.60 -5.73 -1.29
N SER A 15 -4.37 -4.46 -1.64
CA SER A 15 -3.78 -4.10 -2.94
C SER A 15 -2.35 -4.62 -3.10
N PHE A 16 -1.55 -4.58 -2.04
CA PHE A 16 -0.18 -5.09 -2.03
C PHE A 16 -0.16 -6.61 -2.24
N SER A 17 -1.04 -7.35 -1.57
CA SER A 17 -1.20 -8.80 -1.74
C SER A 17 -1.58 -9.18 -3.18
N ILE A 18 -2.47 -8.41 -3.81
CA ILE A 18 -2.85 -8.61 -5.21
C ILE A 18 -1.65 -8.36 -6.14
N LEU A 19 -0.95 -7.24 -5.97
CA LEU A 19 0.21 -6.89 -6.80
C LEU A 19 1.39 -7.87 -6.63
N LEU A 20 1.58 -8.39 -5.41
CA LEU A 20 2.54 -9.46 -5.11
C LEU A 20 2.25 -10.72 -5.94
N LYS A 21 0.98 -11.11 -6.02
CA LYS A 21 0.56 -12.27 -6.83
C LYS A 21 0.64 -12.01 -8.34
N GLU A 22 0.32 -10.80 -8.79
CA GLU A 22 0.27 -10.46 -10.22
C GLU A 22 1.67 -10.34 -10.87
N LYS A 23 2.64 -9.70 -10.19
CA LYS A 23 3.95 -9.40 -10.80
C LYS A 23 5.18 -9.63 -9.92
N GLY A 24 4.99 -9.99 -8.66
CA GLY A 24 6.06 -10.22 -7.69
C GLY A 24 6.67 -8.91 -7.14
N TYR A 25 7.23 -9.00 -5.93
CA TYR A 25 7.70 -7.85 -5.15
C TYR A 25 8.64 -6.90 -5.91
N GLY A 26 9.64 -7.43 -6.62
CA GLY A 26 10.65 -6.62 -7.31
C GLY A 26 10.13 -5.72 -8.43
N LYS A 27 8.88 -5.93 -8.88
CA LYS A 27 8.23 -5.13 -9.93
C LYS A 27 7.15 -4.19 -9.39
N ILE A 28 6.84 -4.22 -8.10
CA ILE A 28 5.84 -3.33 -7.49
C ILE A 28 6.50 -1.99 -7.24
N SER A 29 5.85 -0.90 -7.67
CA SER A 29 6.22 0.47 -7.32
C SER A 29 5.18 1.07 -6.38
N ALA A 30 5.57 2.11 -5.63
CA ALA A 30 4.63 2.81 -4.76
C ALA A 30 3.45 3.37 -5.56
N LYS A 31 3.70 3.79 -6.82
CA LYS A 31 2.67 4.25 -7.73
C LYS A 31 1.62 3.17 -8.02
N ASP A 32 2.04 1.94 -8.35
CA ASP A 32 1.10 0.84 -8.62
C ASP A 32 0.22 0.56 -7.42
N LEU A 33 0.83 0.60 -6.23
CA LEU A 33 0.12 0.34 -4.98
C LEU A 33 -0.87 1.45 -4.64
N ILE A 34 -0.48 2.71 -4.85
CA ILE A 34 -1.33 3.89 -4.65
C ILE A 34 -2.53 3.86 -5.61
N GLU A 35 -2.29 3.53 -6.88
CA GLU A 35 -3.34 3.41 -7.90
C GLU A 35 -4.29 2.25 -7.59
N LYS A 36 -3.77 1.07 -7.22
CA LYS A 36 -4.58 -0.11 -6.89
C LYS A 36 -5.39 0.09 -5.61
N ALA A 37 -4.80 0.69 -4.57
CA ALA A 37 -5.46 0.97 -3.29
C ALA A 37 -6.42 2.16 -3.34
N ASN A 38 -6.47 2.88 -4.47
CA ASN A 38 -7.30 4.06 -4.68
C ASN A 38 -7.14 5.12 -3.57
N ILE A 39 -5.89 5.47 -3.27
CA ILE A 39 -5.53 6.50 -2.28
C ILE A 39 -4.66 7.58 -2.91
N SER A 40 -4.55 8.73 -2.24
CA SER A 40 -3.62 9.78 -2.69
C SER A 40 -2.17 9.44 -2.32
N ARG A 41 -1.19 10.01 -3.04
CA ARG A 41 0.23 9.90 -2.68
C ARG A 41 0.49 10.43 -1.26
N SER A 42 -0.13 11.56 -0.92
CA SER A 42 0.00 12.17 0.41
C SER A 42 -0.51 11.23 1.51
N THR A 43 -1.63 10.55 1.26
CA THR A 43 -2.19 9.53 2.17
C THR A 43 -1.23 8.36 2.31
N PHE A 44 -0.67 7.84 1.21
CA PHE A 44 0.31 6.76 1.27
C PHE A 44 1.55 7.16 2.07
N TYR A 45 2.16 8.30 1.76
CA TYR A 45 3.38 8.77 2.42
C TYR A 45 3.18 9.24 3.87
N ALA A 46 1.94 9.46 4.31
CA ALA A 46 1.62 9.68 5.71
C ALA A 46 1.79 8.40 6.57
N HIS A 47 1.61 7.22 5.97
CA HIS A 47 1.70 5.93 6.66
C HIS A 47 2.96 5.12 6.29
N PHE A 48 3.42 5.21 5.04
CA PHE A 48 4.51 4.40 4.50
C PHE A 48 5.49 5.25 3.68
N LYS A 49 6.79 5.20 3.98
CA LYS A 49 7.80 5.93 3.19
C LYS A 49 8.20 5.16 1.93
N SER A 50 7.96 3.86 1.90
CA SER A 50 8.29 2.98 0.78
C SER A 50 7.42 1.72 0.77
N ILE A 51 7.46 0.96 -0.34
CA ILE A 51 6.83 -0.37 -0.39
C ILE A 51 7.48 -1.34 0.62
N LYS A 52 8.77 -1.17 0.92
CA LYS A 52 9.45 -1.99 1.92
C LYS A 52 8.85 -1.77 3.31
N ASP A 53 8.40 -0.55 3.60
CA ASP A 53 7.73 -0.23 4.85
C ASP A 53 6.38 -0.94 4.93
N VAL A 54 5.65 -0.99 3.81
CA VAL A 54 4.40 -1.77 3.70
C VAL A 54 4.68 -3.24 4.00
N LEU A 55 5.71 -3.83 3.40
CA LEU A 55 6.09 -5.22 3.65
C LEU A 55 6.51 -5.47 5.10
N SER A 56 7.19 -4.51 5.74
CA SER A 56 7.63 -4.64 7.14
C SER A 56 6.49 -4.45 8.14
N SER A 57 5.37 -3.89 7.68
CA SER A 57 4.17 -3.63 8.48
C SER A 57 3.01 -4.57 8.13
N PHE A 58 3.21 -5.48 7.17
CA PHE A 58 2.26 -6.49 6.72
C PHE A 58 2.40 -7.75 7.58
#